data_AF-A0A2S8SDV2-F1
#
_entry.id   AF-A0A2S8SDV2-F1
#
_cell.length_a   1.000
_cell.length_b   1.000
_cell.length_c   1.000
_cell.angle_alpha   90.00
_cell.angle_beta   90.00
_cell.angle_gamma   90.00
#
_symmetry.space_group_name_H-M   'P 1'
#
loop_
_entity.id
_entity.type
_entity.pdbx_description
1 polymer ?
#
loop_
_entity_poly.entity_id
_entity_poly.type
_entity_poly.pdbx_seq_one_letter_code
_entity_poly.pdbx_strand_id
1 'polypeptide(L)'
;MGILLRWLGAFVLLSATFNPTRWNYVHWVRGSWADQMPLAVFLGLLLGVGYMVYIVATLRSIGAFGVVLIAAIFGAGIWVLIDWGVLSLTNPSLNLWLGILVLSLILGIGLSWSILRQRLSGQASVDEIEG
;
A
#
# COMPACT_ATOMS: atom_id res chain seq x y z
N MET A 1 -16.41 -2.01 6.70
CA MET A 1 -15.01 -2.50 6.82
C MET A 1 -14.16 -1.44 7.51
N GLY A 2 -13.29 -1.82 8.45
CA GLY A 2 -12.44 -0.89 9.21
C GLY A 2 -11.24 -0.38 8.40
N ILE A 3 -10.63 0.73 8.84
CA ILE A 3 -9.40 1.32 8.24
C ILE A 3 -8.24 0.30 8.27
N LEU A 4 -8.12 -0.46 9.37
CA LEU A 4 -7.08 -1.48 9.53
C LEU A 4 -7.17 -2.59 8.47
N LEU A 5 -8.37 -3.04 8.11
CA LEU A 5 -8.54 -4.11 7.11
C LEU A 5 -8.15 -3.63 5.70
N ARG A 6 -8.45 -2.35 5.38
CA ARG A 6 -8.01 -1.72 4.12
C ARG A 6 -6.50 -1.61 4.04
N TRP A 7 -5.87 -1.17 5.12
CA TRP A 7 -4.41 -1.11 5.19
C TRP A 7 -3.77 -2.51 5.09
N LEU A 8 -4.31 -3.49 5.82
CA LEU A 8 -3.82 -4.88 5.77
C LEU A 8 -3.93 -5.45 4.36
N GLY A 9 -5.02 -5.16 3.64
CA GLY A 9 -5.15 -5.53 2.23
C GLY A 9 -4.05 -4.95 1.34
N ALA A 10 -3.69 -3.67 1.51
CA ALA A 10 -2.58 -3.06 0.78
C ALA A 10 -1.23 -3.69 1.13
N PHE A 11 -1.01 -4.00 2.41
CA PHE A 11 0.21 -4.65 2.88
C PHE A 11 0.36 -6.06 2.30
N VAL A 12 -0.72 -6.86 2.33
CA VAL A 12 -0.76 -8.20 1.72
C VAL A 12 -0.55 -8.11 0.21
N LEU A 13 -1.18 -7.16 -0.48
CA LEU A 13 -0.99 -6.97 -1.92
C LEU A 13 0.49 -6.71 -2.28
N LEU A 14 1.13 -5.75 -1.60
CA LEU A 14 2.54 -5.40 -1.84
C LEU A 14 3.47 -6.56 -1.49
N SER A 15 3.31 -7.14 -0.30
CA SER A 15 4.14 -8.27 0.16
C SER A 15 3.97 -9.52 -0.70
N ALA A 16 2.75 -9.84 -1.17
CA ALA A 16 2.52 -10.94 -2.10
C ALA A 16 3.18 -10.69 -3.46
N THR A 17 3.25 -9.43 -3.89
CA THR A 17 3.88 -9.05 -5.15
C THR A 17 5.40 -9.17 -5.09
N PHE A 18 6.01 -8.50 -4.11
CA PHE A 18 7.46 -8.40 -3.99
C PHE A 18 7.87 -8.23 -2.52
N ASN A 19 8.68 -9.15 -2.00
CA ASN A 19 9.24 -9.12 -0.66
C ASN A 19 10.65 -9.76 -0.68
N PRO A 20 11.46 -9.68 0.39
CA PRO A 20 12.84 -10.17 0.35
C PRO A 20 12.93 -11.70 0.52
N THR A 21 11.80 -12.38 0.77
CA THR A 21 11.73 -13.83 0.87
C THR A 21 11.59 -14.45 -0.51
N ARG A 22 11.79 -15.77 -0.60
CA ARG A 22 11.55 -16.53 -1.83
C ARG A 22 10.07 -16.64 -2.19
N TRP A 23 9.17 -16.36 -1.25
CA TRP A 23 7.73 -16.49 -1.39
C TRP A 23 7.12 -15.14 -1.78
N ASN A 24 7.26 -14.78 -3.05
CA ASN A 24 6.51 -13.70 -3.68
C ASN A 24 6.29 -13.98 -5.17
N TYR A 25 5.29 -13.29 -5.73
CA TYR A 25 4.89 -13.44 -7.12
C TYR A 25 6.05 -13.21 -8.09
N VAL A 26 6.84 -12.14 -7.91
CA VAL A 26 7.96 -11.83 -8.82
C VAL A 26 9.02 -12.94 -8.82
N HIS A 27 9.41 -13.46 -7.66
CA HIS A 27 10.35 -14.56 -7.56
C HIS A 27 9.80 -15.85 -8.19
N TRP A 28 8.55 -16.18 -7.90
CA TRP A 28 7.90 -17.37 -8.44
C TRP A 28 7.75 -17.31 -9.97
N VAL A 29 7.35 -16.16 -10.52
CA VAL A 29 7.22 -15.94 -11.97
C VAL A 29 8.57 -16.10 -12.67
N ARG A 30 9.64 -15.54 -12.11
CA ARG A 30 10.98 -15.65 -12.72
C ARG A 30 11.46 -17.10 -12.86
N GLY A 31 11.10 -17.97 -11.92
CA GLY A 31 11.46 -19.39 -11.95
C GLY A 31 10.51 -20.25 -12.78
N SER A 32 9.22 -19.89 -12.85
CA SER A 32 8.17 -20.73 -13.42
C SER A 32 7.65 -20.25 -14.78
N TRP A 33 8.21 -19.17 -15.34
CA TRP A 33 7.66 -18.54 -16.55
C TRP A 33 7.55 -19.49 -17.73
N ALA A 34 8.61 -20.25 -18.02
CA ALA A 34 8.65 -21.17 -19.16
C ALA A 34 7.59 -22.29 -19.04
N ASP A 35 7.33 -22.75 -17.82
CA ASP A 35 6.46 -23.90 -17.56
C ASP A 35 5.00 -23.52 -17.25
N GLN A 36 4.77 -22.31 -16.73
CA GLN A 36 3.48 -21.89 -16.15
C GLN A 36 3.04 -20.48 -16.60
N MET A 37 3.45 -20.05 -17.81
CA MET A 37 3.13 -18.72 -18.35
C MET A 37 1.65 -18.32 -18.24
N PRO A 38 0.65 -19.17 -18.59
CA PRO A 38 -0.76 -18.78 -18.48
C PRO A 38 -1.19 -18.47 -17.05
N LEU A 39 -0.73 -19.28 -16.08
CA LEU A 39 -1.01 -19.07 -14.66
C LEU A 39 -0.31 -17.80 -14.14
N ALA A 40 0.93 -17.56 -14.57
CA ALA A 40 1.67 -16.35 -14.23
C ALA A 40 0.94 -15.09 -14.70
N VAL A 41 0.45 -15.09 -15.94
CA VAL A 41 -0.34 -13.98 -16.50
C VAL A 41 -1.65 -13.81 -15.73
N PHE A 42 -2.40 -14.89 -15.48
CA PHE A 42 -3.66 -14.83 -14.74
C PHE A 42 -3.50 -14.21 -13.34
N LEU A 43 -2.55 -14.72 -12.55
CA LEU A 43 -2.28 -14.17 -11.21
C LEU A 43 -1.75 -12.73 -11.27
N GLY A 44 -0.95 -12.41 -12.30
CA GLY A 44 -0.48 -11.05 -12.55
C GLY A 44 -1.62 -10.07 -12.82
N LEU A 45 -2.62 -10.48 -13.59
CA LEU A 45 -3.82 -9.68 -13.84
C LEU A 45 -4.65 -9.49 -12.56
N LEU A 46 -4.81 -10.53 -11.74
CA LEU A 46 -5.50 -10.41 -10.45
C LEU A 46 -4.79 -9.43 -9.50
N LEU A 47 -3.45 -9.51 -9.41
CA LEU A 47 -2.65 -8.52 -8.68
C LEU A 47 -2.83 -7.12 -9.28
N GLY A 48 -2.81 -7.01 -10.61
CA GLY A 48 -3.03 -5.76 -11.34
C GLY A 48 -4.37 -5.10 -11.01
N VAL A 49 -5.45 -5.88 -10.90
CA VAL A 49 -6.76 -5.38 -10.43
C VAL A 49 -6.64 -4.85 -8.99
N GLY A 50 -5.96 -5.58 -8.11
CA GLY A 50 -5.69 -5.11 -6.75
C GLY A 50 -4.96 -3.76 -6.72
N TYR A 51 -3.89 -3.62 -7.49
CA TYR A 51 -3.15 -2.35 -7.61
C TYR A 51 -4.01 -1.24 -8.19
N MET A 52 -4.80 -1.53 -9.22
CA MET A 52 -5.70 -0.57 -9.82
C MET A 52 -6.68 -0.01 -8.78
N VAL A 53 -7.29 -0.87 -7.96
CA VAL A 53 -8.20 -0.44 -6.89
C VAL A 53 -7.51 0.52 -5.94
N TYR A 54 -6.35 0.16 -5.40
CA TYR A 54 -5.66 1.02 -4.42
C TYR A 54 -5.12 2.31 -5.02
N ILE A 55 -4.41 2.23 -6.15
CA ILE A 55 -3.77 3.39 -6.77
C ILE A 55 -4.82 4.38 -7.28
N VAL A 56 -5.82 3.90 -8.03
CA VAL A 56 -6.86 4.77 -8.59
C VAL A 56 -7.72 5.36 -7.48
N ALA A 57 -8.09 4.58 -6.45
CA ALA A 57 -8.83 5.11 -5.31
C ALA A 57 -8.03 6.22 -4.60
N THR A 58 -6.75 5.98 -4.35
CA THR A 58 -5.85 6.95 -3.68
C THR A 58 -5.71 8.24 -4.49
N LEU A 59 -5.47 8.15 -5.79
CA LEU A 59 -5.33 9.31 -6.66
C LEU A 59 -6.64 10.10 -6.81
N ARG A 60 -7.79 9.41 -6.90
CA ARG A 60 -9.10 10.08 -6.99
C ARG A 60 -9.53 10.73 -5.68
N SER A 61 -9.18 10.15 -4.54
CA SER A 61 -9.64 10.63 -3.23
C SER A 61 -8.80 11.79 -2.69
N ILE A 62 -7.47 11.66 -2.79
CA ILE A 62 -6.50 12.60 -2.22
C ILE A 62 -5.95 13.55 -3.30
N GLY A 63 -5.80 13.08 -4.54
CA GLY A 63 -5.09 13.80 -5.59
C GLY A 63 -3.58 13.55 -5.56
N ALA A 64 -2.92 13.73 -6.70
CA ALA A 64 -1.48 13.46 -6.85
C ALA A 64 -0.62 14.30 -5.88
N PHE A 65 -0.99 15.57 -5.66
CA PHE A 65 -0.28 16.43 -4.72
C PHE A 65 -0.31 15.89 -3.28
N GLY A 66 -1.48 15.45 -2.81
CA GLY A 66 -1.58 14.89 -1.47
C GLY A 66 -0.84 13.55 -1.34
N VAL A 67 -0.78 12.72 -2.40
CA VAL A 67 0.08 11.52 -2.40
C VAL A 67 1.55 11.88 -2.24
N VAL A 68 2.04 12.88 -2.99
CA VAL A 68 3.42 13.36 -2.85
C VAL A 68 3.68 13.90 -1.45
N LEU A 69 2.74 14.66 -0.87
CA LEU A 69 2.88 15.19 0.48
C LEU A 69 2.94 14.08 1.52
N ILE A 70 2.07 13.06 1.44
CA ILE A 70 2.09 11.91 2.35
C ILE A 70 3.40 11.13 2.19
N ALA A 71 3.85 10.90 0.95
CA ALA A 71 5.13 10.25 0.69
C ALA A 71 6.31 11.04 1.26
N ALA A 72 6.28 12.37 1.16
CA ALA A 72 7.29 13.26 1.75
C ALA A 72 7.28 13.20 3.28
N ILE A 73 6.11 13.13 3.92
CA ILE A 73 5.98 12.97 5.38
C ILE A 73 6.63 11.65 5.82
N PHE A 74 6.31 10.53 5.17
CA PHE A 74 6.94 9.25 5.50
C PHE A 74 8.44 9.24 5.21
N GLY A 75 8.88 9.81 4.09
CA GLY A 75 10.29 9.91 3.72
C GLY A 75 11.09 10.75 4.73
N ALA A 76 10.57 11.91 5.14
CA ALA A 76 11.18 12.74 6.16
C ALA A 76 11.18 12.04 7.53
N GLY A 77 10.11 11.34 7.90
CA GLY A 77 10.05 10.54 9.13
C GLY A 77 11.11 9.44 9.16
N ILE A 78 11.28 8.71 8.05
CA ILE A 78 12.35 7.70 7.91
C ILE A 78 13.72 8.38 8.04
N TRP A 79 13.93 9.53 7.41
CA TRP A 79 15.18 10.27 7.52
C TRP A 79 15.47 10.63 8.98
N VAL A 80 14.51 11.20 9.72
CA VAL A 80 14.68 11.51 11.14
C VAL A 80 15.07 10.26 11.95
N LEU A 81 14.44 9.11 11.70
CA LEU A 81 14.76 7.86 12.39
C LEU A 81 16.16 7.33 12.05
N ILE A 82 16.64 7.57 10.82
CA ILE A 82 18.03 7.24 10.43
C ILE A 82 19.01 8.17 11.15
N ASP A 83 18.72 9.48 11.20
CA ASP A 83 19.55 10.47 11.86
C ASP A 83 19.70 10.21 13.37
N TRP A 84 18.62 9.79 14.02
CA TRP A 84 18.63 9.37 15.43
C TRP A 84 19.30 8.00 15.66
N GLY A 85 19.73 7.31 14.61
CA GLY A 85 20.33 5.97 14.70
C GLY A 85 19.34 4.85 15.05
N VAL A 86 18.04 5.10 14.96
CA VAL A 86 16.98 4.10 15.23
C VAL A 86 16.84 3.14 14.05
N LEU A 87 16.97 3.65 12.83
CA LEU A 87 16.93 2.85 11.60
C LEU A 87 18.29 2.86 10.90
N SER A 88 18.64 1.74 10.28
CA SER A 88 19.84 1.59 9.46
C SER A 88 19.47 1.07 8.08
N LEU A 89 20.05 1.67 7.04
CA LEU A 89 19.88 1.23 5.66
C LEU A 89 20.87 0.13 5.25
N THR A 90 21.63 -0.43 6.18
CA THR A 90 22.66 -1.46 5.88
C THR A 90 22.07 -2.80 5.49
N ASN A 91 20.84 -3.13 5.92
CA ASN A 91 20.20 -4.40 5.60
C ASN A 91 19.14 -4.23 4.50
N PRO A 92 19.41 -4.67 3.25
CA PRO A 92 18.49 -4.50 2.13
C PRO A 92 17.13 -5.16 2.36
N SER A 93 17.07 -6.29 3.05
CA SER A 93 15.83 -7.01 3.34
C SER A 93 14.93 -6.23 4.29
N LEU A 94 15.51 -5.64 5.34
CA LEU A 94 14.76 -4.77 6.26
C LEU A 94 14.29 -3.50 5.56
N ASN A 95 15.13 -2.88 4.73
CA ASN A 95 14.77 -1.70 3.95
C ASN A 95 13.58 -1.96 3.03
N LEU A 96 13.55 -3.15 2.41
CA LEU A 96 12.46 -3.54 1.52
C LEU A 96 11.15 -3.74 2.30
N TRP A 97 11.19 -4.37 3.47
CA TRP A 97 10.02 -4.46 4.36
C TRP A 97 9.53 -3.10 4.85
N LEU A 98 10.45 -2.19 5.19
CA LEU A 98 10.11 -0.81 5.53
C LEU A 98 9.44 -0.10 4.35
N GLY A 99 9.96 -0.27 3.14
CA GLY A 99 9.34 0.25 1.91
C GLY A 99 7.92 -0.27 1.71
N ILE A 100 7.70 -1.59 1.87
CA ILE A 100 6.37 -2.21 1.80
C ILE A 100 5.44 -1.61 2.85
N LEU A 101 5.91 -1.46 4.09
CA LEU A 101 5.13 -0.91 5.20
C LEU A 101 4.70 0.52 4.92
N VAL A 102 5.61 1.36 4.43
CA VAL A 102 5.31 2.77 4.10
C VAL A 102 4.35 2.87 2.92
N LEU A 103 4.60 2.10 1.85
CA LEU A 103 3.72 2.09 0.69
C LEU A 103 2.32 1.57 1.04
N SER A 104 2.22 0.55 1.89
CA SER A 104 0.92 0.04 2.33
C SER A 104 0.15 1.07 3.15
N LEU A 105 0.83 1.84 4.00
CA LEU A 105 0.24 2.96 4.75
C LEU A 105 -0.30 4.04 3.80
N ILE A 106 0.50 4.45 2.80
CA ILE A 106 0.07 5.44 1.80
C ILE A 106 -1.21 4.98 1.09
N LEU A 107 -1.24 3.74 0.57
CA LEU A 107 -2.39 3.18 -0.12
C LEU A 107 -3.60 2.96 0.80
N GLY A 108 -3.37 2.53 2.04
CA GLY A 108 -4.41 2.34 3.05
C GLY A 108 -5.08 3.65 3.47
N ILE A 109 -4.29 4.73 3.61
CA ILE A 109 -4.79 6.09 3.83
C ILE A 109 -5.60 6.56 2.63
N GLY A 110 -5.08 6.37 1.42
CA GLY A 110 -5.78 6.70 0.16
C GLY A 110 -7.18 6.11 0.05
N LEU A 111 -7.33 4.82 0.36
CA LEU A 111 -8.61 4.14 0.34
C LEU A 111 -9.55 4.57 1.48
N SER A 112 -8.99 5.04 2.61
CA SER A 112 -9.75 5.45 3.79
C SER A 112 -10.00 6.96 3.87
N TRP A 113 -9.56 7.72 2.86
CA TRP A 113 -9.56 9.19 2.90
C TRP A 113 -10.96 9.80 3.00
N SER A 114 -11.97 9.23 2.32
CA SER A 114 -13.35 9.72 2.41
C SER A 114 -13.87 9.68 3.85
N ILE A 115 -13.64 8.57 4.54
CA ILE A 115 -14.04 8.37 5.94
C ILE A 115 -13.27 9.32 6.85
N LEU A 116 -11.95 9.46 6.64
CA LEU A 116 -11.12 10.35 7.46
C LEU A 116 -11.55 11.81 7.28
N ARG A 117 -11.80 12.24 6.04
CA ARG A 117 -12.30 13.59 5.73
C ARG A 117 -13.63 13.87 6.41
N GLN A 118 -14.61 12.97 6.27
CA GLN A 118 -15.94 13.11 6.89
C GLN A 118 -15.85 13.31 8.41
N ARG A 119 -15.02 12.48 9.07
CA ARG A 119 -14.78 12.57 10.53
C ARG A 119 -14.10 13.87 10.92
N LEU A 120 -13.07 14.29 10.18
CA LEU A 120 -12.33 15.53 10.47
C LEU A 120 -13.18 16.79 10.22
N SER A 121 -14.07 16.77 9.21
CA SER A 121 -14.96 17.90 8.93
C SER A 121 -16.13 18.01 9.92
N GLY A 122 -16.24 17.10 10.90
CA GLY A 122 -17.36 17.08 11.85
C GLY A 122 -18.71 16.86 11.17
N GLN A 123 -18.72 16.30 9.95
CA GLN A 123 -19.94 15.88 9.29
C GLN A 123 -20.40 14.61 10.00
N ALA A 124 -21.15 14.77 11.10
CA ALA A 124 -22.04 13.72 11.55
C ALA A 124 -22.91 13.37 10.35
N SER A 125 -22.88 12.10 9.96
CA SER A 125 -23.78 11.55 8.96
C SER A 125 -25.21 11.89 9.36
N VAL A 126 -25.82 12.85 8.69
CA VAL A 126 -27.28 13.05 8.69
C VAL A 126 -27.96 11.90 7.90
N ASP A 127 -27.18 10.98 7.33
CA ASP A 127 -27.64 9.90 6.45
C ASP A 127 -27.66 8.52 7.13
N GLU A 128 -28.27 8.46 8.33
CA GLU A 128 -28.85 7.23 8.90
C GLU A 128 -30.28 7.53 9.40
N ILE A 129 -31.09 8.15 8.54
CA ILE A 129 -32.55 8.21 8.73
C ILE A 129 -33.23 8.08 7.37
N GLU A 130 -33.08 6.94 6.69
CA GLU A 130 -34.03 6.46 5.66
C GLU A 130 -33.67 5.03 5.23
N GLY A 131 -34.43 4.05 5.74
CA GLY A 131 -34.42 2.65 5.28
C GLY A 131 -34.34 1.60 6.38
#